data_AF-A0A8T4VLN1-F1
#
_entry.id   AF-A0A8T4VLN1-F1
#
_cell.length_a   1.000
_cell.length_b   1.000
_cell.length_c   1.000
_cell.angle_alpha   90.00
_cell.angle_beta   90.00
_cell.angle_gamma   90.00
#
_symmetry.space_group_name_H-M   'P 1'
#
loop_
_entity.id
_entity.type
_entity.pdbx_description
1 polymer ?
#
loop_
_entity_poly.entity_id
_entity_poly.type
_entity_poly.pdbx_seq_one_letter_code
_entity_poly.pdbx_strand_id
1 'polypeptide(L)'
;MIRNDLFSLLVRYHIEHNLPPSLPHVTRRSKLRLPNGGLSVEGATENPYQQGLLIIADGETLADRLQKTRVILGGVPEFQKIADWESFRNYLESQDGVDGAYLMDTVNGRIAHVVELNNNPDNTEPLELSDLLPDNFLSCDGNVPVSNVGTKTRLALRLPRAYSTGQERVEALQIKRTAYLSLGIGKVTRITPEGLAEEFFFEHDPNPKSEGPFINKKYGIVGIHRTYERTPEGELRVATETRVDPQDFGIEPTPRRGWGVALGCAMKYVVSSVLVYMSGSTAQTAISNVMSLLK
;
A
#
# COMPACT_ATOMS: atom_id res chain seq x y z
N MET A 1 9.02 -15.64 7.87
CA MET A 1 10.11 -14.79 7.34
C MET A 1 9.49 -13.48 6.81
N ILE A 2 8.85 -12.70 7.70
CA ILE A 2 8.15 -11.45 7.37
C ILE A 2 8.95 -10.22 7.85
N ARG A 3 9.87 -10.46 8.81
CA ARG A 3 10.61 -9.42 9.54
C ARG A 3 11.37 -8.43 8.67
N ASN A 4 11.79 -8.83 7.45
CA ASN A 4 12.63 -8.00 6.60
C ASN A 4 11.87 -7.25 5.49
N ASP A 5 10.53 -7.35 5.41
CA ASP A 5 9.83 -6.92 4.19
C ASP A 5 8.45 -6.27 4.40
N LEU A 6 8.13 -5.82 5.62
CA LEU A 6 6.79 -5.24 5.91
C LEU A 6 6.47 -4.02 5.03
N PHE A 7 7.46 -3.19 4.73
CA PHE A 7 7.30 -2.08 3.80
C PHE A 7 6.94 -2.57 2.39
N SER A 8 7.67 -3.54 1.85
CA SER A 8 7.40 -4.14 0.55
C SER A 8 6.04 -4.86 0.49
N LEU A 9 5.61 -5.52 1.58
CA LEU A 9 4.27 -6.09 1.67
C LEU A 9 3.20 -4.99 1.54
N LEU A 10 3.40 -3.83 2.16
CA LEU A 10 2.49 -2.69 2.00
C LEU A 10 2.57 -2.06 0.61
N VAL A 11 3.76 -1.98 0.00
CA VAL A 11 3.90 -1.52 -1.39
C VAL A 11 3.17 -2.47 -2.34
N ARG A 12 3.35 -3.78 -2.17
CA ARG A 12 2.64 -4.81 -2.91
C ARG A 12 1.13 -4.67 -2.73
N TYR A 13 0.65 -4.52 -1.51
CA TYR A 13 -0.76 -4.26 -1.22
C TYR A 13 -1.26 -2.99 -1.90
N HIS A 14 -0.48 -1.91 -1.88
CA HIS A 14 -0.83 -0.66 -2.54
C HIS A 14 -0.95 -0.82 -4.07
N ILE A 15 -0.06 -1.60 -4.68
CA ILE A 15 -0.08 -1.88 -6.12
C ILE A 15 -1.23 -2.83 -6.50
N GLU A 16 -1.43 -3.93 -5.76
CA GLU A 16 -2.41 -4.96 -6.11
C GLU A 16 -3.85 -4.57 -5.73
N HIS A 17 -4.04 -3.80 -4.65
CA HIS A 17 -5.36 -3.51 -4.09
C HIS A 17 -5.82 -2.06 -4.30
N ASN A 18 -4.94 -1.08 -4.05
CA ASN A 18 -5.33 0.34 -4.08
C ASN A 18 -5.23 1.01 -5.46
N LEU A 19 -4.25 0.61 -6.26
CA LEU A 19 -4.07 1.16 -7.60
C LEU A 19 -5.23 0.78 -8.55
N PRO A 20 -5.68 -0.49 -8.68
CA PRO A 20 -6.65 -0.87 -9.70
C PRO A 20 -8.00 -0.14 -9.61
N PRO A 21 -8.61 0.07 -8.43
CA PRO A 21 -9.83 0.86 -8.30
C PRO A 21 -9.65 2.33 -8.69
N SER A 22 -8.45 2.89 -8.55
CA SER A 22 -8.15 4.28 -8.91
C SER A 22 -8.00 4.47 -10.43
N LEU A 23 -7.49 3.47 -11.16
CA LEU A 23 -7.14 3.57 -12.59
C LEU A 23 -8.27 4.04 -13.52
N PRO A 24 -9.53 3.58 -13.40
CA PRO A 24 -10.64 4.06 -14.25
C PRO A 24 -10.92 5.56 -14.10
N HIS A 25 -10.49 6.17 -13.00
CA HIS A 25 -10.73 7.56 -12.66
C HIS A 25 -9.53 8.48 -12.96
N VAL A 26 -8.41 7.91 -13.42
CA VAL A 26 -7.24 8.68 -13.89
C VAL A 26 -7.51 9.20 -15.30
N THR A 27 -7.46 10.53 -15.45
CA THR A 27 -7.62 11.21 -16.74
C THR A 27 -6.42 10.99 -17.67
N ARG A 28 -6.58 11.31 -18.95
CA ARG A 28 -5.47 11.35 -19.93
C ARG A 28 -4.33 12.32 -19.55
N ARG A 29 -4.57 13.25 -18.62
CA ARG A 29 -3.56 14.16 -18.08
C ARG A 29 -2.98 13.65 -16.75
N SER A 30 -3.18 12.37 -16.44
CA SER A 30 -2.63 11.73 -15.25
C SER A 30 -3.10 12.38 -13.96
N LYS A 31 -4.38 12.80 -13.93
CA LYS A 31 -5.05 13.33 -12.73
C LYS A 31 -6.21 12.45 -12.34
N LEU A 32 -6.29 12.04 -11.08
CA LEU A 32 -7.44 11.32 -10.52
C LEU A 32 -8.64 12.26 -10.35
N ARG A 33 -9.82 11.82 -10.79
CA ARG A 33 -11.10 12.53 -10.57
C ARG A 33 -11.83 11.95 -9.37
N LEU A 34 -12.50 12.80 -8.61
CA LEU A 34 -13.39 12.37 -7.53
C LEU A 34 -14.69 11.72 -8.07
N PRO A 35 -15.39 10.89 -7.27
CA PRO A 35 -16.62 10.20 -7.68
C PRO A 35 -17.74 11.13 -8.18
N ASN A 36 -17.80 12.36 -7.66
CA ASN A 36 -18.79 13.36 -8.02
C ASN A 36 -18.45 14.15 -9.30
N GLY A 37 -17.36 13.82 -9.99
CA GLY A 37 -16.90 14.54 -11.18
C GLY A 37 -16.21 15.88 -10.88
N GLY A 38 -15.96 16.19 -9.60
CA GLY A 38 -15.26 17.39 -9.14
C GLY A 38 -13.79 17.46 -9.58
N LEU A 39 -13.15 18.60 -9.30
CA LEU A 39 -11.74 18.86 -9.61
C LEU A 39 -10.83 17.80 -8.97
N SER A 40 -9.63 17.63 -9.54
CA SER A 40 -8.68 16.60 -9.15
C SER A 40 -8.30 16.70 -7.68
N VAL A 41 -7.97 15.54 -7.10
CA VAL A 41 -7.47 15.43 -5.73
C VAL A 41 -6.10 16.13 -5.65
N GLU A 42 -6.07 17.40 -5.28
CA GLU A 42 -4.83 18.15 -4.99
C GLU A 42 -4.79 18.41 -3.49
N GLY A 43 -3.67 18.08 -2.84
CA GLY A 43 -3.31 18.44 -1.45
C GLY A 43 -4.36 18.20 -0.35
N ALA A 44 -4.04 17.37 0.64
CA ALA A 44 -4.88 17.13 1.84
C ALA A 44 -6.25 16.45 1.63
N THR A 45 -6.74 16.33 0.40
CA THR A 45 -7.99 15.59 0.10
C THR A 45 -7.74 14.08 0.08
N GLU A 46 -8.60 13.31 0.74
CA GLU A 46 -8.52 11.84 0.75
C GLU A 46 -9.05 11.25 -0.57
N ASN A 47 -8.29 10.31 -1.14
CA ASN A 47 -8.71 9.49 -2.28
C ASN A 47 -9.71 8.42 -1.78
N PRO A 48 -10.97 8.44 -2.27
CA PRO A 48 -12.01 7.51 -1.82
C PRO A 48 -11.87 6.09 -2.42
N TYR A 49 -11.01 5.89 -3.42
CA TYR A 49 -10.82 4.62 -4.10
C TYR A 49 -9.71 3.76 -3.48
N GLN A 50 -9.09 4.20 -2.39
CA GLN A 50 -8.01 3.49 -1.73
C GLN A 50 -8.24 3.40 -0.22
N GLN A 51 -7.78 2.30 0.35
CA GLN A 51 -7.75 2.07 1.78
C GLN A 51 -6.51 2.73 2.40
N GLY A 52 -6.74 3.45 3.48
CA GLY A 52 -5.69 3.97 4.33
C GLY A 52 -5.34 2.99 5.42
N LEU A 53 -4.07 2.88 5.74
CA LEU A 53 -3.59 1.96 6.78
C LEU A 53 -2.52 2.65 7.62
N LEU A 54 -2.49 2.32 8.91
CA LEU A 54 -1.39 2.64 9.83
C LEU A 54 -1.04 1.36 10.58
N ILE A 55 0.19 0.87 10.39
CA ILE A 55 0.76 -0.23 11.14
C ILE A 55 1.84 0.34 12.06
N ILE A 56 1.73 0.11 13.36
CA ILE A 56 2.84 0.30 14.30
C ILE A 56 3.47 -1.06 14.52
N ALA A 57 4.77 -1.16 14.26
CA ALA A 57 5.47 -2.43 14.25
C ALA A 57 6.67 -2.43 15.20
N ASP A 58 6.93 -3.66 15.63
CA ASP A 58 8.11 -4.21 16.30
C ASP A 58 8.00 -4.55 17.81
N GLY A 59 8.57 -5.72 18.11
CA GLY A 59 8.79 -6.36 19.41
C GLY A 59 7.59 -6.97 20.14
N GLU A 60 7.88 -8.04 20.89
CA GLU A 60 6.89 -8.89 21.58
C GLU A 60 6.10 -8.14 22.66
N THR A 61 6.67 -7.05 23.15
CA THR A 61 6.15 -6.30 24.31
C THR A 61 5.47 -4.99 23.93
N LEU A 62 5.49 -4.59 22.65
CA LEU A 62 4.95 -3.29 22.22
C LEU A 62 3.49 -3.11 22.61
N ALA A 63 2.64 -4.11 22.36
CA ALA A 63 1.21 -4.04 22.72
C ALA A 63 1.01 -3.79 24.22
N ASP A 64 1.73 -4.52 25.07
CA ASP A 64 1.65 -4.37 26.53
C ASP A 64 2.11 -2.97 26.97
N ARG A 65 3.19 -2.46 26.38
CA ARG A 65 3.69 -1.10 26.68
C ARG A 65 2.69 -0.03 26.27
N LEU A 66 2.11 -0.14 25.06
CA LEU A 66 1.10 0.78 24.55
C LEU A 66 -0.18 0.73 25.40
N GLN A 67 -0.57 -0.44 25.90
CA GLN A 67 -1.72 -0.58 26.80
C GLN A 67 -1.43 0.02 28.18
N LYS A 68 -0.27 -0.28 28.76
CA LYS A 68 0.14 0.25 30.08
C LYS A 68 0.19 1.78 30.12
N THR A 69 0.55 2.40 29.01
CA THR A 69 0.63 3.86 28.82
C THR A 69 -0.66 4.47 28.25
N ARG A 70 -1.74 3.68 28.14
CA ARG A 70 -3.06 4.15 27.66
C ARG A 70 -3.04 4.79 26.27
N VAL A 71 -2.13 4.33 25.41
CA VAL A 71 -2.16 4.65 23.97
C VAL A 71 -3.29 3.86 23.31
N ILE A 72 -3.40 2.56 23.61
CA ILE A 72 -4.51 1.75 23.13
C ILE A 72 -5.73 2.10 23.97
N LEU A 73 -6.74 2.69 23.34
CA LEU A 73 -8.01 3.05 23.97
C LEU A 73 -9.00 1.90 23.75
N GLY A 74 -8.85 0.81 24.50
CA GLY A 74 -9.70 -0.37 24.32
C GLY A 74 -9.24 -1.62 25.05
N GLY A 75 -9.82 -2.76 24.65
CA GLY A 75 -9.44 -4.09 25.12
C GLY A 75 -8.05 -4.53 24.64
N VAL A 76 -7.60 -5.68 25.14
CA VAL A 76 -6.35 -6.30 24.69
C VAL A 76 -6.50 -6.66 23.21
N PRO A 77 -5.56 -6.26 22.33
CA PRO A 77 -5.62 -6.60 20.92
C PRO A 77 -5.60 -8.11 20.70
N GLU A 78 -6.51 -8.62 19.87
CA GLU A 78 -6.51 -10.03 19.47
C GLU A 78 -5.56 -10.23 18.28
N PHE A 79 -4.48 -10.97 18.51
CA PHE A 79 -3.46 -11.19 17.51
C PHE A 79 -3.76 -12.41 16.63
N GLN A 80 -3.69 -12.21 15.32
CA GLN A 80 -3.74 -13.26 14.31
C GLN A 80 -2.36 -13.51 13.72
N LYS A 81 -2.01 -14.79 13.54
CA LYS A 81 -0.75 -15.18 12.92
C LYS A 81 -0.74 -14.86 11.43
N ILE A 82 0.34 -14.26 10.96
CA ILE A 82 0.64 -13.97 9.57
C ILE A 82 1.89 -14.78 9.20
N ALA A 83 1.73 -15.75 8.32
CA ALA A 83 2.82 -16.64 7.90
C ALA A 83 3.48 -16.18 6.59
N ASP A 84 2.70 -15.52 5.74
CA ASP A 84 3.01 -15.23 4.33
C ASP A 84 2.20 -14.03 3.82
N TRP A 85 2.38 -13.71 2.55
CA TRP A 85 1.65 -12.65 1.85
C TRP A 85 0.14 -12.87 1.86
N GLU A 86 -0.32 -14.10 1.61
CA GLU A 86 -1.75 -14.37 1.48
C GLU A 86 -2.49 -14.18 2.81
N SER A 87 -1.93 -14.68 3.92
CA SER A 87 -2.45 -14.43 5.26
C SER A 87 -2.45 -12.95 5.62
N PHE A 88 -1.41 -12.19 5.23
CA PHE A 88 -1.36 -10.74 5.43
C PHE A 88 -2.46 -10.00 4.66
N ARG A 89 -2.57 -10.27 3.36
CA ARG A 89 -3.59 -9.68 2.49
C ARG A 89 -5.00 -10.00 2.99
N ASN A 90 -5.29 -11.28 3.23
CA ASN A 90 -6.61 -11.73 3.66
C ASN A 90 -6.99 -11.13 5.02
N TYR A 91 -6.02 -10.93 5.92
CA TYR A 91 -6.24 -10.22 7.17
C TYR A 91 -6.68 -8.77 6.92
N LEU A 92 -5.92 -8.00 6.13
CA LEU A 92 -6.26 -6.60 5.85
C LEU A 92 -7.62 -6.46 5.14
N GLU A 93 -7.92 -7.34 4.18
CA GLU A 93 -9.20 -7.35 3.47
C GLU A 93 -10.38 -7.71 4.39
N SER A 94 -10.17 -8.56 5.40
CA SER A 94 -11.19 -8.87 6.41
C SER A 94 -11.54 -7.66 7.30
N GLN A 95 -10.66 -6.65 7.32
CA GLN A 95 -10.81 -5.42 8.08
C GLN A 95 -11.17 -4.22 7.18
N ASP A 96 -11.54 -4.47 5.91
CA ASP A 96 -11.91 -3.39 5.00
C ASP A 96 -13.11 -2.57 5.54
N GLY A 97 -13.03 -1.26 5.39
CA GLY A 97 -14.00 -0.31 5.94
C GLY A 97 -13.95 -0.09 7.46
N VAL A 98 -13.10 -0.82 8.20
CA VAL A 98 -12.92 -0.62 9.65
C VAL A 98 -11.85 0.43 9.90
N ASP A 99 -12.19 1.48 10.66
CA ASP A 99 -11.21 2.51 11.05
C ASP A 99 -10.31 2.00 12.19
N GLY A 100 -9.15 2.64 12.31
CA GLY A 100 -8.18 2.37 13.36
C GLY A 100 -6.76 2.23 12.83
N ALA A 101 -5.98 1.44 13.55
CA ALA A 101 -4.59 1.12 13.26
C ALA A 101 -4.33 -0.37 13.52
N TYR A 102 -3.13 -0.82 13.18
CA TYR A 102 -2.71 -2.18 13.38
C TYR A 102 -1.43 -2.23 14.21
N LEU A 103 -1.31 -3.24 15.05
CA LEU A 103 -0.08 -3.57 15.75
C LEU A 103 0.51 -4.82 15.15
N MET A 104 1.76 -4.75 14.72
CA MET A 104 2.49 -5.88 14.14
C MET A 104 3.64 -6.30 15.06
N ASP A 105 3.52 -7.49 15.64
CA ASP A 105 4.63 -8.17 16.29
C ASP A 105 5.40 -8.94 15.21
N THR A 106 6.47 -8.30 14.73
CA THR A 106 7.33 -8.82 13.66
C THR A 106 8.21 -9.98 14.12
N VAL A 107 8.39 -10.18 15.43
CA VAL A 107 9.17 -11.28 16.01
C VAL A 107 8.35 -12.57 15.91
N ASN A 108 7.09 -12.52 16.33
CA ASN A 108 6.18 -13.67 16.30
C ASN A 108 5.37 -13.80 15.00
N GLY A 109 5.46 -12.80 14.11
CA GLY A 109 4.73 -12.79 12.84
C GLY A 109 3.22 -12.77 13.07
N ARG A 110 2.73 -11.81 13.85
CA ARG A 110 1.30 -11.69 14.17
C ARG A 110 0.86 -10.23 14.16
N ILE A 111 -0.39 -10.01 13.76
CA ILE A 111 -0.99 -8.69 13.60
C ILE A 111 -2.29 -8.62 14.41
N ALA A 112 -2.59 -7.45 14.95
CA ALA A 112 -3.86 -7.16 15.61
C ALA A 112 -4.41 -5.82 15.14
N HIS A 113 -5.72 -5.71 15.05
CA HIS A 113 -6.42 -4.45 14.80
C HIS A 113 -6.65 -3.74 16.13
N VAL A 114 -6.50 -2.42 16.10
CA VAL A 114 -6.76 -1.54 17.23
C VAL A 114 -7.65 -0.41 16.74
N VAL A 115 -8.86 -0.34 17.29
CA VAL A 115 -9.88 0.65 16.92
C VAL A 115 -9.39 2.08 17.11
N GLU A 116 -8.70 2.35 18.22
CA GLU A 116 -8.29 3.71 18.55
C GLU A 116 -6.92 3.73 19.24
N LEU A 117 -6.05 4.63 18.74
CA LEU A 117 -4.76 4.96 19.32
C LEU A 117 -4.75 6.45 19.73
N ASN A 118 -4.42 6.71 20.99
CA ASN A 118 -4.20 8.05 21.51
C ASN A 118 -2.77 8.55 21.20
N ASN A 119 -2.53 9.86 21.25
CA ASN A 119 -1.22 10.48 20.98
C ASN A 119 -0.15 10.29 22.08
N ASN A 120 -0.28 9.22 22.88
CA ASN A 120 0.38 8.99 24.17
C ASN A 120 0.21 10.20 25.11
N PRO A 121 -0.70 10.14 26.11
CA PRO A 121 -0.94 11.28 27.00
C PRO A 121 0.30 11.70 27.80
N ASP A 122 1.24 10.78 28.01
CA ASP A 122 2.45 11.02 28.79
C ASP A 122 3.60 11.60 27.92
N ASN A 123 3.51 11.51 26.59
CA ASN A 123 4.49 12.13 25.69
C ASN A 123 4.07 13.56 25.32
N THR A 124 4.62 14.50 26.10
CA THR A 124 4.40 15.95 25.92
C THR A 124 5.46 16.62 25.07
N GLU A 125 6.47 15.89 24.58
CA GLU A 125 7.53 16.49 23.79
C GLU A 125 6.97 17.10 22.50
N PRO A 126 7.32 18.36 22.18
CA PRO A 126 6.96 18.97 20.92
C PRO A 126 7.59 18.18 19.76
N LEU A 127 6.80 17.97 18.71
CA LEU A 127 7.30 17.41 17.46
C LEU A 127 7.67 18.55 16.53
N GLU A 128 8.95 18.77 16.37
CA GLU A 128 9.47 19.57 15.26
C GLU A 128 9.37 18.76 13.97
N LEU A 129 8.31 19.04 13.20
CA LEU A 129 7.96 18.24 12.02
C LEU A 129 8.97 18.39 10.88
N SER A 130 9.57 19.58 10.75
CA SER A 130 10.65 19.86 9.79
C SER A 130 11.85 18.95 9.99
N ASP A 131 12.10 18.51 11.22
CA ASP A 131 13.23 17.66 11.52
C ASP A 131 12.98 16.21 11.11
N LEU A 132 11.71 15.82 10.93
CA LEU A 132 11.30 14.43 10.74
C LEU A 132 10.72 14.15 9.37
N LEU A 133 10.32 15.18 8.63
CA LEU A 133 9.70 15.07 7.31
C LEU A 133 10.31 16.10 6.37
N PRO A 134 10.54 15.75 5.09
CA PRO A 134 10.96 16.73 4.10
C PRO A 134 9.82 17.72 3.79
N ASP A 135 10.16 18.93 3.35
CA ASP A 135 9.16 19.98 3.02
C ASP A 135 8.15 19.54 1.95
N ASN A 136 8.58 18.70 1.02
CA ASN A 136 7.74 18.17 -0.05
C ASN A 136 6.87 16.97 0.38
N PHE A 137 6.84 16.62 1.66
CA PHE A 137 6.15 15.42 2.14
C PHE A 137 4.65 15.41 1.84
N LEU A 138 3.98 16.56 1.91
CA LEU A 138 2.53 16.68 1.64
C LEU A 138 2.21 17.05 0.20
N SER A 139 3.14 17.72 -0.48
CA SER A 139 2.98 18.19 -1.86
C SER A 139 4.35 18.33 -2.51
N CYS A 140 4.51 17.85 -3.74
CA CYS A 140 5.83 17.80 -4.38
C CYS A 140 6.44 19.16 -4.71
N ASP A 141 5.61 20.18 -4.84
CA ASP A 141 6.04 21.58 -5.00
C ASP A 141 6.29 22.30 -3.67
N GLY A 142 6.11 21.62 -2.53
CA GLY A 142 6.25 22.20 -1.19
C GLY A 142 5.18 23.23 -0.83
N ASN A 143 4.12 23.38 -1.64
CA ASN A 143 3.10 24.41 -1.41
C ASN A 143 2.16 24.11 -0.22
N VAL A 144 2.16 22.88 0.29
CA VAL A 144 1.43 22.50 1.50
C VAL A 144 2.43 22.33 2.66
N PRO A 145 2.42 23.24 3.66
CA PRO A 145 3.35 23.17 4.78
C PRO A 145 3.22 21.87 5.57
N VAL A 146 4.34 21.27 5.96
CA VAL A 146 4.38 20.03 6.78
C VAL A 146 3.64 20.17 8.11
N SER A 147 3.42 21.38 8.63
CA SER A 147 2.56 21.63 9.79
C SER A 147 1.14 21.08 9.63
N ASN A 148 0.66 20.91 8.39
CA ASN A 148 -0.68 20.43 8.05
C ASN A 148 -0.80 18.89 8.05
N VAL A 149 0.20 18.15 8.54
CA VAL A 149 0.09 16.70 8.70
C VAL A 149 -1.08 16.32 9.62
N GLY A 150 -1.89 15.37 9.14
CA GLY A 150 -3.03 14.84 9.89
C GLY A 150 -2.63 13.99 11.10
N THR A 151 -3.59 13.73 11.98
CA THR A 151 -3.38 13.04 13.26
C THR A 151 -2.72 11.66 13.12
N LYS A 152 -3.11 10.86 12.12
CA LYS A 152 -2.48 9.54 11.87
C LYS A 152 -0.99 9.65 11.57
N THR A 153 -0.55 10.63 10.79
CA THR A 153 0.89 10.83 10.52
C THR A 153 1.61 11.36 11.76
N ARG A 154 0.97 12.23 12.56
CA ARG A 154 1.53 12.65 13.86
C ARG A 154 1.73 11.45 14.80
N LEU A 155 0.77 10.54 14.88
CA LEU A 155 0.89 9.28 15.62
C LEU A 155 2.08 8.44 15.12
N ALA A 156 2.21 8.28 13.80
CA ALA A 156 3.30 7.54 13.19
C ALA A 156 4.68 8.16 13.43
N LEU A 157 4.78 9.46 13.75
CA LEU A 157 6.03 10.10 14.15
C LEU A 157 6.28 9.96 15.66
N ARG A 158 5.21 10.05 16.47
CA ARG A 158 5.30 9.97 17.94
C ARG A 158 5.68 8.59 18.44
N LEU A 159 5.00 7.56 17.96
CA LEU A 159 5.08 6.22 18.56
C LEU A 159 6.47 5.59 18.36
N PRO A 160 7.10 5.64 17.17
CA PRO A 160 8.49 5.22 17.00
C PRO A 160 9.45 5.86 18.01
N ARG A 161 9.38 7.18 18.17
CA ARG A 161 10.25 7.93 19.09
C ARG A 161 10.01 7.59 20.55
N ALA A 162 8.76 7.47 20.96
CA ALA A 162 8.40 7.25 22.36
C ALA A 162 8.65 5.82 22.84
N TYR A 163 8.58 4.84 21.94
CA TYR A 163 8.58 3.42 22.30
C TYR A 163 9.81 2.65 21.79
N SER A 164 10.67 3.28 20.99
CA SER A 164 11.97 2.68 20.69
C SER A 164 12.88 2.71 21.91
N THR A 165 13.58 1.60 22.13
CA THR A 165 14.56 1.43 23.20
C THR A 165 15.89 0.99 22.59
N GLY A 166 16.95 0.89 23.39
CA GLY A 166 18.25 0.41 22.90
C GLY A 166 18.22 -1.00 22.29
N GLN A 167 17.16 -1.80 22.51
CA GLN A 167 17.04 -3.17 22.03
C GLN A 167 15.90 -3.38 21.01
N GLU A 168 14.97 -2.45 20.90
CA GLU A 168 13.72 -2.57 20.13
C GLU A 168 13.49 -1.25 19.38
N ARG A 169 13.31 -1.31 18.07
CA ARG A 169 13.20 -0.14 17.19
C ARG A 169 11.83 -0.09 16.55
N VAL A 170 10.92 0.57 17.26
CA VAL A 170 9.54 0.80 16.83
C VAL A 170 9.52 1.62 15.57
N GLU A 171 8.74 1.15 14.61
CA GLU A 171 8.51 1.82 13.34
C GLU A 171 7.01 1.94 13.07
N ALA A 172 6.66 2.91 12.25
CA ALA A 172 5.31 3.10 11.78
C ALA A 172 5.29 3.06 10.26
N LEU A 173 4.42 2.23 9.71
CA LEU A 173 4.20 2.15 8.27
C LEU A 173 2.79 2.64 7.94
N GLN A 174 2.67 3.42 6.87
CA GLN A 174 1.38 3.98 6.46
C GLN A 174 1.13 3.75 4.98
N ILE A 175 -0.12 3.47 4.63
CA ILE A 175 -0.66 3.80 3.31
C ILE A 175 -1.53 5.04 3.50
N LYS A 176 -1.08 6.16 2.93
CA LYS A 176 -1.79 7.44 3.07
C LYS A 176 -2.93 7.52 2.07
N ARG A 177 -4.15 7.84 2.52
CA ARG A 177 -5.30 8.11 1.63
C ARG A 177 -5.18 9.44 0.92
N THR A 178 -4.51 10.40 1.55
CA THR A 178 -4.33 11.74 1.02
C THR A 178 -3.63 11.68 -0.33
N ALA A 179 -4.17 12.39 -1.31
CA ALA A 179 -3.53 12.52 -2.61
C ALA A 179 -2.11 13.05 -2.49
N TYR A 180 -1.24 12.43 -3.26
CA TYR A 180 0.12 12.88 -3.48
C TYR A 180 0.36 12.97 -4.99
N LEU A 181 1.16 13.97 -5.41
CA LEU A 181 1.44 14.26 -6.81
C LEU A 181 0.20 14.54 -7.68
N SER A 182 0.47 14.76 -8.97
CA SER A 182 -0.55 14.95 -10.00
C SER A 182 -1.48 13.74 -10.15
N LEU A 183 -1.01 12.51 -9.89
CA LEU A 183 -1.81 11.31 -9.96
C LEU A 183 -2.91 11.25 -8.90
N GLY A 184 -2.76 11.95 -7.78
CA GLY A 184 -3.77 11.97 -6.72
C GLY A 184 -3.96 10.62 -6.00
N ILE A 185 -3.01 9.70 -6.18
CA ILE A 185 -2.96 8.43 -5.47
C ILE A 185 -2.08 8.62 -4.23
N GLY A 186 -2.34 7.82 -3.20
CA GLY A 186 -1.59 7.85 -1.97
C GLY A 186 -0.12 7.48 -2.13
N LYS A 187 0.56 7.46 -0.98
CA LYS A 187 1.91 6.93 -0.86
C LYS A 187 2.01 5.96 0.31
N VAL A 188 2.94 5.03 0.20
CA VAL A 188 3.37 4.18 1.31
C VAL A 188 4.57 4.85 1.99
N THR A 189 4.61 4.88 3.32
CA THR A 189 5.73 5.47 4.07
C THR A 189 6.18 4.55 5.18
N ARG A 190 7.47 4.51 5.45
CA ARG A 190 8.08 3.92 6.65
C ARG A 190 8.71 5.04 7.47
N ILE A 191 8.29 5.15 8.73
CA ILE A 191 8.75 6.15 9.68
C ILE A 191 9.41 5.43 10.86
N THR A 192 10.64 5.81 11.15
CA THR A 192 11.44 5.30 12.28
C THR A 192 11.55 6.38 13.35
N PRO A 193 12.25 6.15 14.49
CA PRO A 193 12.47 7.18 15.50
C PRO A 193 13.15 8.44 14.94
N GLU A 194 13.94 8.28 13.89
CA GLU A 194 14.68 9.35 13.23
C GLU A 194 13.85 10.12 12.20
N GLY A 195 12.57 9.78 11.98
CA GLY A 195 11.69 10.42 11.01
C GLY A 195 11.34 9.53 9.82
N LEU A 196 10.99 10.14 8.69
CA LEU A 196 10.74 9.41 7.45
C LEU A 196 12.02 8.69 6.99
N ALA A 197 11.96 7.37 6.90
CA ALA A 197 13.07 6.55 6.42
C ALA A 197 12.90 6.21 4.93
N GLU A 198 11.69 5.88 4.52
CA GLU A 198 11.41 5.44 3.15
C GLU A 198 10.00 5.82 2.72
N GLU A 199 9.80 6.04 1.42
CA GLU A 199 8.47 6.17 0.84
C GLU A 199 8.38 5.55 -0.56
N PHE A 200 7.18 5.13 -0.92
CA PHE A 200 6.84 4.67 -2.26
C PHE A 200 5.59 5.40 -2.75
N PHE A 201 5.62 5.90 -3.97
CA PHE A 201 4.46 6.55 -4.59
C PHE A 201 4.41 6.29 -6.10
N PHE A 202 3.23 6.52 -6.67
CA PHE A 202 3.03 6.41 -8.10
C PHE A 202 3.33 7.74 -8.80
N GLU A 203 3.90 7.65 -9.98
CA GLU A 203 4.10 8.79 -10.88
C GLU A 203 3.79 8.39 -12.33
N HIS A 204 3.47 9.36 -13.17
CA HIS A 204 3.35 9.16 -14.60
C HIS A 204 4.71 9.36 -15.27
N ASP A 205 5.15 8.44 -16.13
CA ASP A 205 6.37 8.61 -16.91
C ASP A 205 6.16 9.71 -17.97
N PRO A 206 6.88 10.85 -17.90
CA PRO A 206 6.72 11.90 -18.89
C PRO A 206 7.18 11.47 -20.30
N ASN A 207 7.97 10.40 -20.43
CA ASN A 207 8.51 9.95 -21.70
C ASN A 207 7.59 8.90 -22.37
N PRO A 208 6.89 9.23 -23.47
CA PRO A 208 6.03 8.29 -24.18
C PRO A 208 6.79 7.16 -24.88
N LYS A 209 8.13 7.27 -25.00
CA LYS A 209 9.01 6.24 -25.56
C LYS A 209 9.70 5.39 -24.49
N SER A 210 9.42 5.64 -23.21
CA SER A 210 10.01 4.86 -22.12
C SER A 210 9.61 3.38 -22.23
N GLU A 211 10.58 2.51 -21.98
CA GLU A 211 10.37 1.05 -22.00
C GLU A 211 10.03 0.49 -20.62
N GLY A 212 10.19 1.28 -19.55
CA GLY A 212 9.86 0.91 -18.18
C GLY A 212 11.01 1.15 -17.18
N PRO A 213 10.94 0.54 -15.99
CA PRO A 213 9.89 -0.36 -15.54
C PRO A 213 8.56 0.38 -15.31
N PHE A 214 7.44 -0.25 -15.71
CA PHE A 214 6.09 0.29 -15.49
C PHE A 214 5.34 -0.57 -14.48
N ILE A 215 4.70 0.06 -13.50
CA ILE A 215 3.66 -0.58 -12.70
C ILE A 215 2.42 -0.81 -13.56
N ASN A 216 2.06 0.18 -14.39
CA ASN A 216 0.97 0.04 -15.35
C ASN A 216 1.30 0.72 -16.68
N LYS A 217 1.71 -0.09 -17.66
CA LYS A 217 2.09 0.39 -19.00
C LYS A 217 0.94 1.08 -19.74
N LYS A 218 -0.31 0.64 -19.56
CA LYS A 218 -1.48 1.21 -20.25
C LYS A 218 -1.69 2.69 -19.87
N TYR A 219 -1.43 3.02 -18.60
CA TYR A 219 -1.59 4.38 -18.08
C TYR A 219 -0.26 5.12 -17.92
N GLY A 220 0.86 4.55 -18.38
CA GLY A 220 2.19 5.15 -18.23
C GLY A 220 2.63 5.33 -16.77
N ILE A 221 2.12 4.50 -15.84
CA ILE A 221 2.38 4.65 -14.41
C ILE A 221 3.64 3.87 -14.03
N VAL A 222 4.54 4.54 -13.31
CA VAL A 222 5.75 4.01 -12.69
C VAL A 222 5.63 4.12 -11.17
N GLY A 223 6.42 3.33 -10.45
CA GLY A 223 6.55 3.41 -9.01
C GLY A 223 7.89 4.04 -8.68
N ILE A 224 7.90 5.03 -7.78
CA ILE A 224 9.11 5.68 -7.30
C ILE A 224 9.30 5.28 -5.84
N HIS A 225 10.46 4.74 -5.51
CA HIS A 225 10.90 4.48 -4.15
C HIS A 225 11.99 5.47 -3.78
N ARG A 226 11.83 6.11 -2.62
CA ARG A 226 12.83 6.99 -2.03
C ARG A 226 13.24 6.47 -0.67
N THR A 227 14.53 6.56 -0.39
CA THR A 227 15.07 6.40 0.96
C THR A 227 15.64 7.73 1.44
N TYR A 228 15.63 7.91 2.75
CA TYR A 228 16.05 9.14 3.40
C TYR A 228 17.15 8.86 4.41
N GLU A 229 18.08 9.81 4.52
CA GLU A 229 19.15 9.79 5.51
C GLU A 229 19.30 11.16 6.16
N ARG A 230 19.95 11.21 7.32
CA ARG A 230 20.32 12.47 7.94
C ARG A 230 21.70 12.92 7.48
N THR A 231 21.83 14.20 7.17
CA THR A 231 23.14 14.84 7.01
C THR A 231 23.87 14.92 8.35
N PRO A 232 25.19 15.18 8.36
CA PRO A 232 25.93 15.46 9.60
C PRO A 232 25.36 16.64 10.41
N GLU A 233 24.71 17.60 9.74
CA GLU A 233 24.05 18.75 10.34
C GLU A 233 22.66 18.41 10.92
N GLY A 234 22.19 17.19 10.69
CA GLY A 234 20.93 16.67 11.20
C GLY A 234 19.74 16.85 10.25
N GLU A 235 19.91 17.39 9.06
CA GLU A 235 18.82 17.58 8.09
C GLU A 235 18.43 16.27 7.41
N LEU A 236 17.13 16.05 7.20
CA LEU A 236 16.65 14.87 6.47
C LEU A 236 16.70 15.13 4.97
N ARG A 237 17.41 14.27 4.22
CA ARG A 237 17.52 14.38 2.75
C ARG A 237 17.22 13.06 2.06
N VAL A 238 16.84 13.14 0.79
CA VAL A 238 16.74 11.96 -0.09
C VAL A 238 18.13 11.38 -0.28
N ALA A 239 18.33 10.13 0.14
CA ALA A 239 19.56 9.38 -0.05
C ALA A 239 19.56 8.68 -1.41
N THR A 240 18.45 8.01 -1.74
CA THR A 240 18.24 7.36 -3.04
C THR A 240 16.84 7.62 -3.56
N GLU A 241 16.72 7.68 -4.89
CA GLU A 241 15.46 7.68 -5.61
C GLU A 241 15.59 6.70 -6.79
N THR A 242 14.72 5.70 -6.84
CA THR A 242 14.74 4.68 -7.88
C THR A 242 13.35 4.43 -8.44
N ARG A 243 13.29 4.09 -9.73
CA ARG A 243 12.09 3.52 -10.34
C ARG A 243 12.04 2.04 -10.01
N VAL A 244 10.90 1.56 -9.52
CA VAL A 244 10.78 0.18 -9.07
C VAL A 244 10.18 -0.72 -10.14
N ASP A 245 10.74 -1.93 -10.28
CA ASP A 245 10.11 -3.00 -11.03
C ASP A 245 9.07 -3.69 -10.14
N PRO A 246 7.80 -3.88 -10.58
CA PRO A 246 6.83 -4.68 -9.83
C PRO A 246 7.36 -6.03 -9.35
N GLN A 247 8.27 -6.64 -10.13
CA GLN A 247 8.88 -7.93 -9.79
C GLN A 247 9.73 -7.87 -8.52
N ASP A 248 10.30 -6.70 -8.18
CA ASP A 248 11.07 -6.50 -6.96
C ASP A 248 10.22 -6.71 -5.70
N PHE A 249 8.88 -6.61 -5.84
CA PHE A 249 7.91 -6.86 -4.78
C PHE A 249 7.18 -8.21 -4.91
N GLY A 250 7.69 -9.12 -5.74
CA GLY A 250 7.07 -10.42 -6.01
C GLY A 250 5.70 -10.31 -6.69
N ILE A 251 5.44 -9.20 -7.41
CA ILE A 251 4.25 -9.01 -8.21
C ILE A 251 4.51 -9.64 -9.57
N GLU A 252 3.75 -10.69 -9.90
CA GLU A 252 3.85 -11.28 -11.23
C GLU A 252 3.44 -10.24 -12.29
N PRO A 253 4.19 -10.11 -13.40
CA PRO A 253 3.79 -9.23 -14.48
C PRO A 253 2.41 -9.68 -14.98
N THR A 254 1.41 -8.79 -14.90
CA THR A 254 0.06 -9.09 -15.39
C THR A 254 0.16 -9.79 -16.75
N PRO A 255 -0.34 -11.03 -16.91
CA PRO A 255 -0.23 -11.73 -18.17
C PRO A 255 -0.84 -10.85 -19.25
N ARG A 256 -0.07 -10.61 -20.33
CA ARG A 256 -0.56 -9.85 -21.49
C ARG A 256 -1.93 -10.42 -21.83
N ARG A 257 -2.98 -9.60 -21.68
CA ARG A 257 -4.42 -9.92 -21.81
C ARG A 257 -4.86 -10.66 -23.10
N GLY A 258 -3.93 -11.04 -23.97
CA GLY A 258 -4.19 -11.81 -25.18
C GLY A 258 -4.55 -13.27 -24.93
N TRP A 259 -3.98 -13.96 -23.93
CA TRP A 259 -4.16 -15.42 -23.86
C TRP A 259 -5.47 -15.86 -23.21
N GLY A 260 -5.90 -15.25 -22.10
CA GLY A 260 -7.16 -15.62 -21.45
C GLY A 260 -8.42 -15.29 -22.28
N VAL A 261 -8.39 -14.16 -23.01
CA VAL A 261 -9.48 -13.78 -23.93
C VAL A 261 -9.42 -14.60 -25.21
N ALA A 262 -8.23 -14.92 -25.75
CA ALA A 262 -8.11 -15.82 -26.89
C ALA A 262 -8.56 -17.25 -26.56
N LEU A 263 -8.24 -17.78 -25.38
CA LEU A 263 -8.73 -19.09 -24.93
C LEU A 263 -10.26 -19.07 -24.75
N GLY A 264 -10.81 -18.03 -24.12
CA GLY A 264 -12.26 -17.89 -23.93
C GLY A 264 -13.02 -17.73 -25.26
N CYS A 265 -12.47 -16.97 -26.21
CA CYS A 265 -13.05 -16.81 -27.55
C CYS A 265 -12.87 -18.07 -28.41
N ALA A 266 -11.72 -18.74 -28.35
CA ALA A 266 -11.49 -20.00 -29.05
C ALA A 266 -12.40 -21.11 -28.51
N MET A 267 -12.59 -21.21 -27.19
CA MET A 267 -13.53 -22.16 -26.59
C MET A 267 -14.98 -21.87 -26.99
N LYS A 268 -15.41 -20.60 -27.00
CA LYS A 268 -16.75 -20.23 -27.48
C LYS A 268 -16.97 -20.60 -28.94
N TYR A 269 -15.95 -20.42 -29.80
CA TYR A 269 -16.02 -20.80 -31.21
C TYR A 269 -16.03 -22.32 -31.40
N VAL A 270 -15.17 -23.06 -30.69
CA VAL A 270 -15.11 -24.53 -30.79
C VAL A 270 -16.40 -25.15 -30.27
N VAL A 271 -16.92 -24.71 -29.12
CA VAL A 271 -18.18 -25.23 -28.55
C VAL A 271 -19.37 -24.91 -29.46
N SER A 272 -19.44 -23.69 -30.01
CA SER A 272 -20.53 -23.33 -30.94
C SER A 272 -20.43 -24.11 -32.26
N SER A 273 -19.23 -24.34 -32.78
CA SER A 273 -19.03 -25.11 -34.02
C SER A 273 -19.34 -26.60 -33.83
N VAL A 274 -18.97 -27.17 -32.67
CA VAL A 274 -19.27 -28.58 -32.34
C VAL A 274 -20.78 -28.78 -32.11
N LEU A 275 -21.46 -27.82 -31.46
CA LEU A 275 -22.91 -27.89 -31.22
C LEU A 275 -23.75 -27.75 -32.50
N VAL A 276 -23.29 -27.00 -33.49
CA VAL A 276 -24.01 -26.83 -34.77
C VAL A 276 -23.90 -28.08 -35.66
N TYR A 277 -22.86 -28.89 -35.49
CA TYR A 277 -22.59 -30.05 -36.35
C TYR A 277 -22.87 -31.42 -35.72
N MET A 278 -23.25 -31.49 -34.43
CA MET A 278 -23.49 -32.77 -33.75
C MET A 278 -24.91 -32.86 -33.19
N SER A 279 -25.77 -33.65 -33.84
CA SER A 279 -27.03 -34.13 -33.27
C SER A 279 -26.80 -35.48 -32.56
N GLY A 280 -27.24 -35.59 -31.30
CA GLY A 280 -27.25 -36.86 -30.56
C GLY A 280 -26.00 -37.14 -29.71
N SER A 281 -26.01 -38.32 -29.07
CA SER A 281 -25.13 -38.77 -27.96
C SER A 281 -23.62 -38.55 -28.14
N THR A 282 -23.14 -38.34 -29.36
CA THR A 282 -21.75 -38.01 -29.69
C THR A 282 -21.28 -36.66 -29.14
N ALA A 283 -22.18 -35.68 -28.98
CA ALA A 283 -21.84 -34.38 -28.42
C ALA A 283 -21.47 -34.46 -26.93
N GLN A 284 -22.11 -35.35 -26.17
CA GLN A 284 -21.85 -35.53 -24.73
C GLN A 284 -20.45 -36.12 -24.49
N THR A 285 -20.02 -37.09 -25.29
CA THR A 285 -18.69 -37.70 -25.18
C THR A 285 -17.58 -36.69 -25.52
N ALA A 286 -17.78 -35.87 -26.56
CA ALA A 286 -16.83 -34.83 -26.93
C ALA A 286 -16.67 -33.77 -25.83
N ILE A 287 -17.77 -33.32 -25.22
CA ILE A 287 -17.74 -32.37 -24.09
C ILE A 287 -17.03 -32.98 -22.88
N SER A 288 -17.31 -34.25 -22.55
CA SER A 288 -16.68 -34.94 -21.43
C SER A 288 -15.16 -35.04 -21.57
N ASN A 289 -14.66 -35.34 -22.78
CA ASN A 289 -13.22 -35.48 -23.05
C ASN A 289 -12.48 -34.12 -23.02
N VAL A 290 -13.13 -33.05 -23.46
CA VAL A 290 -12.57 -31.69 -23.35
C VAL A 290 -12.49 -31.27 -21.88
N MET A 291 -13.52 -31.56 -21.08
CA MET A 291 -13.54 -31.23 -19.66
C MET A 291 -12.53 -32.04 -18.83
N SER A 292 -12.16 -33.25 -19.27
CA SER A 292 -11.09 -34.03 -18.62
C SER A 292 -9.69 -33.54 -18.95
N LEU A 293 -9.48 -32.88 -20.08
CA LEU A 293 -8.20 -32.27 -20.46
C LEU A 293 -7.95 -30.91 -19.79
N LEU A 294 -8.99 -30.32 -19.19
CA LEU A 294 -8.94 -29.02 -18.50
C LEU A 294 -8.80 -29.14 -16.97
N LYS A 295 -8.71 -30.36 -16.44
CA LYS A 295 -8.32 -30.65 -15.05
C LYS A 295 -6.84 -30.99 -15.01
#